data_AF-A0A9P6GPQ5-F1
#
_entry.id   AF-A0A9P6GPQ5-F1
#
_cell.length_a   1.000
_cell.length_b   1.000
_cell.length_c   1.000
_cell.angle_alpha   90.00
_cell.angle_beta   90.00
_cell.angle_gamma   90.00
#
_symmetry.space_group_name_H-M   'P 1'
#
loop_
_entity.id
_entity.type
_entity.pdbx_description
1 polymer ?
#
loop_
_entity_poly.entity_id
_entity_poly.type
_entity_poly.pdbx_seq_one_letter_code
_entity_poly.pdbx_strand_id
1 'polypeptide(L)'
;MSTHKTVVEQKQQFLQSRKQHLSRGIAPSEKLKQIAIDGGVELSVLKGAVDKVNRELKQHSRRVYSRQMSEHVVEQIDTLYWDSGTRDVDDETIDTTTDMTDEEHALYQSEDLTQDSVIAKLPTRWDTSSDPAPSSSEERVDQDDYLSAITRLQSLCAHRLTLQQKLNTSRTLLALLEPYRKPKENVQPNLVWKDSPLAGELGKTRTLAIRVAGRVSERFGGVQVPPTDEGEDMDMSEDANDKVNKLLAGW
;
A
#
# COMPACT_ATOMS: atom_id res chain seq x y z
N MET A 1 -13.94 -10.63 24.44
CA MET A 1 -13.46 -9.35 23.91
C MET A 1 -11.97 -9.30 24.19
N SER A 2 -11.18 -9.78 23.23
CA SER A 2 -9.76 -10.04 23.39
C SER A 2 -9.02 -8.75 23.74
N THR A 3 -8.32 -8.72 24.87
CA THR A 3 -7.60 -7.55 25.40
C THR A 3 -6.26 -7.33 24.71
N HIS A 4 -6.18 -7.57 23.40
CA HIS A 4 -4.96 -7.34 22.65
C HIS A 4 -4.89 -5.86 22.31
N LYS A 5 -3.97 -5.16 22.99
CA LYS A 5 -3.62 -3.77 22.68
C LYS A 5 -3.05 -3.71 21.27
N THR A 6 -3.46 -2.71 20.51
CA THR A 6 -2.93 -2.47 19.16
C THR A 6 -1.40 -2.29 19.22
N VAL A 7 -0.68 -2.66 18.16
CA VAL A 7 0.79 -2.54 18.10
C VAL A 7 1.24 -1.10 18.38
N VAL A 8 0.51 -0.12 17.85
CA VAL A 8 0.72 1.32 18.11
C VAL A 8 0.61 1.63 19.61
N GLU A 9 -0.41 1.09 20.28
CA GLU A 9 -0.61 1.28 21.71
C GLU A 9 0.49 0.59 22.54
N GLN A 10 0.99 -0.57 22.12
CA GLN A 10 2.12 -1.24 22.76
C GLN A 10 3.41 -0.43 22.62
N LYS A 11 3.72 0.09 21.41
CA LYS A 11 4.87 0.98 21.16
C LYS A 11 4.75 2.25 22.00
N GLN A 12 3.56 2.83 22.08
CA GLN A 12 3.30 4.01 22.92
C GLN A 12 3.53 3.71 24.41
N GLN A 13 3.02 2.59 24.92
CA GLN A 13 3.22 2.18 26.32
C GLN A 13 4.69 1.89 26.63
N PHE A 14 5.42 1.28 25.71
CA PHE A 14 6.86 1.07 25.83
C PHE A 14 7.59 2.42 25.95
N LEU A 15 7.33 3.37 25.04
CA LEU A 15 7.94 4.70 25.11
C LEU A 15 7.57 5.47 26.38
N GLN A 16 6.33 5.35 26.84
CA GLN A 16 5.89 5.95 28.11
C GLN A 16 6.63 5.34 29.32
N SER A 17 6.79 4.02 29.35
CA SER A 17 7.56 3.32 30.39
C SER A 17 9.03 3.76 30.37
N ARG A 18 9.66 3.79 29.19
CA ARG A 18 11.05 4.26 29.03
C ARG A 18 11.20 5.73 29.44
N LYS A 19 10.25 6.60 29.10
CA LYS A 19 10.21 7.98 29.58
C LYS A 19 10.14 8.06 31.10
N GLN A 20 9.34 7.21 31.76
CA GLN A 20 9.26 7.17 33.21
C GLN A 20 10.60 6.78 33.84
N HIS A 21 11.32 5.84 33.24
CA HIS A 21 12.68 5.48 33.67
C HIS A 21 13.68 6.63 33.48
N LEU A 22 13.66 7.30 32.32
CA LEU A 22 14.59 8.40 32.00
C LEU A 22 14.31 9.69 32.77
N SER A 23 13.06 9.91 33.18
CA SER A 23 12.67 11.07 33.99
C SER A 23 12.79 10.85 35.50
N ARG A 24 13.21 9.65 35.92
CA ARG A 24 13.44 9.35 37.34
C ARG A 24 14.61 10.19 37.84
N GLY A 25 14.38 10.92 38.93
CA GLY A 25 15.42 11.71 39.58
C GLY A 25 16.57 10.83 40.07
N ILE A 26 17.78 11.36 39.97
CA ILE A 26 19.00 10.70 40.45
C ILE A 26 19.06 10.93 41.96
N ALA A 27 19.16 9.84 42.72
CA ALA A 27 19.46 9.91 44.15
C ALA A 27 20.99 10.05 44.34
N PRO A 28 21.46 10.83 45.34
CA PRO A 28 22.88 10.93 45.63
C PRO A 28 23.41 9.55 46.04
N SER A 29 24.24 8.94 45.20
CA SER A 29 24.83 7.63 45.47
C SER A 29 25.78 7.71 46.66
N GLU A 30 25.93 6.61 47.41
CA GLU A 30 26.86 6.56 48.55
C GLU A 30 28.30 6.87 48.14
N LYS A 31 28.69 6.48 46.91
CA LYS A 31 29.98 6.85 46.32
C LYS A 31 30.14 8.35 46.12
N LEU A 32 29.10 9.04 45.63
CA LEU A 32 29.13 10.50 45.48
C LEU A 32 29.20 11.22 46.84
N LYS A 33 28.56 10.67 47.88
CA LYS A 33 28.66 11.21 49.23
C LYS A 33 30.08 11.04 49.79
N GLN A 34 30.70 9.88 49.60
CA GLN A 34 32.09 9.62 49.99
C GLN A 34 33.06 10.58 49.30
N ILE A 35 32.94 10.73 47.97
CA ILE A 35 33.78 11.66 47.19
C ILE A 35 33.59 13.13 47.64
N ALA A 36 32.36 13.52 47.98
CA ALA A 36 32.09 14.87 48.48
C ALA A 36 32.72 15.11 49.86
N ILE A 37 32.67 14.13 50.75
CA ILE A 37 33.30 14.20 52.08
C ILE A 37 34.83 14.26 51.93
N ASP A 38 35.40 13.41 51.07
CA ASP A 38 36.85 13.39 50.79
C ASP A 38 37.33 14.68 50.12
N GLY A 39 36.45 15.33 49.33
CA GLY A 39 36.69 16.61 48.68
C GLY A 39 36.37 17.84 49.54
N GLY A 40 35.95 17.67 50.80
CA GLY A 40 35.62 18.78 51.71
C GLY A 40 34.35 19.56 51.35
N VAL A 41 33.46 18.98 50.52
CA VAL A 41 32.19 19.59 50.11
C VAL A 41 31.10 19.24 51.11
N GLU A 42 30.41 20.25 51.62
CA GLU A 42 29.27 20.02 52.51
C GLU A 42 28.14 19.24 51.81
N LEU A 43 27.54 18.29 52.53
CA LEU A 43 26.42 17.47 52.04
C LEU A 43 25.19 18.32 51.66
N SER A 44 25.05 19.52 52.24
CA SER A 44 24.03 20.52 51.92
C SER A 44 24.17 21.04 50.47
N VAL A 45 25.40 21.37 50.06
CA VAL A 45 25.74 21.86 48.71
C VAL A 45 25.58 20.74 47.68
N LEU A 46 26.03 19.53 48.02
CA LEU A 46 25.83 18.35 47.17
C LEU A 46 24.34 18.09 46.93
N LYS A 47 23.52 18.13 47.99
CA LYS A 47 22.07 17.97 47.88
C LYS A 47 21.46 19.06 47.01
N GLY A 48 21.85 20.33 47.19
CA GLY A 48 21.39 21.43 46.35
C GLY A 48 21.75 21.28 44.87
N ALA A 49 22.96 20.79 44.58
CA ALA A 49 23.39 20.51 43.21
C ALA A 49 22.59 19.36 42.58
N VAL A 50 22.39 18.26 43.32
CA VAL A 50 21.56 17.12 42.87
C VAL A 50 20.11 17.54 42.66
N ASP A 51 19.55 18.36 43.54
CA ASP A 51 18.20 18.89 43.39
C ASP A 51 18.08 19.80 42.15
N LYS A 52 19.10 20.60 41.85
CA LYS A 52 19.14 21.43 40.63
C LYS A 52 19.21 20.57 39.37
N VAL A 53 20.07 19.55 39.35
CA VAL A 53 20.17 18.60 38.23
C VAL A 53 18.84 17.86 38.01
N ASN A 54 18.19 17.43 39.10
CA ASN A 54 16.88 16.77 39.02
C ASN A 54 15.79 17.71 38.48
N ARG A 55 15.84 19.01 38.79
CA ARG A 55 14.93 20.01 38.21
C ARG A 55 15.16 20.20 36.71
N GLU A 56 16.41 20.36 36.29
CA GLU A 56 16.79 20.48 34.88
C GLU A 56 16.41 19.21 34.08
N LEU A 57 16.65 18.02 34.65
CA LEU A 57 16.26 16.74 34.03
C LEU A 57 14.73 16.63 33.85
N LYS A 58 13.95 17.09 34.84
CA LYS A 58 12.49 17.13 34.76
C LYS A 58 12.00 18.13 33.71
N GLN A 59 12.68 19.27 33.57
CA GLN A 59 12.37 20.27 32.57
C GLN A 59 12.71 19.78 31.15
N HIS A 60 13.88 19.16 30.98
CA HIS A 60 14.31 18.56 29.72
C HIS A 60 13.39 17.42 29.29
N SER A 61 13.07 16.49 30.20
CA SER A 61 12.17 15.36 29.88
C SER A 61 10.74 15.81 29.51
N ARG A 62 10.25 16.92 30.07
CA ARG A 62 8.95 17.51 29.67
C ARG A 62 9.00 18.18 28.30
N ARG A 63 10.12 18.81 27.95
CA ARG A 63 10.29 19.53 26.67
C ARG A 63 10.56 18.58 25.51
N VAL A 64 11.45 17.62 25.70
CA VAL A 64 11.85 16.66 24.66
C VAL A 64 10.78 15.57 24.53
N TYR A 65 10.41 14.88 25.60
CA TYR A 65 9.43 13.79 25.53
C TYR A 65 7.99 14.31 25.70
N SER A 66 7.58 15.26 24.84
CA SER A 66 6.18 15.68 24.78
C SER A 66 5.29 14.53 24.28
N ARG A 67 3.99 14.57 24.60
CA ARG A 67 3.04 13.53 24.14
C ARG A 67 2.98 13.49 22.61
N GLN A 68 2.93 14.65 21.98
CA GLN A 68 2.91 14.78 20.53
C GLN A 68 4.18 14.21 19.88
N MET A 69 5.35 14.45 20.49
CA MET A 69 6.60 13.87 19.98
C MET A 69 6.62 12.34 20.14
N SER A 70 6.10 11.80 21.24
CA SER A 70 6.01 10.34 21.39
C SER A 70 5.06 9.72 20.37
N GLU A 71 3.93 10.36 20.07
CA GLU A 71 2.98 9.87 19.06
C GLU A 71 3.61 9.93 17.65
N HIS A 72 4.30 11.03 17.32
CA HIS A 72 5.01 11.18 16.05
C HIS A 72 6.17 10.19 15.89
N VAL A 73 6.94 9.90 16.95
CA VAL A 73 8.01 8.89 16.90
C VAL A 73 7.44 7.49 16.72
N VAL A 74 6.29 7.17 17.33
CA VAL A 74 5.61 5.89 17.07
C VAL A 74 5.19 5.80 15.61
N GLU A 75 4.57 6.86 15.07
CA GLU A 75 4.19 6.93 13.66
C GLU A 75 5.41 6.75 12.74
N GLN A 76 6.52 7.43 13.01
CA GLN A 76 7.76 7.26 12.23
C GLN A 76 8.32 5.84 12.31
N ILE A 77 8.29 5.21 13.48
CA ILE A 77 8.73 3.80 13.63
C ILE A 77 7.77 2.88 12.87
N ASP A 78 6.47 3.16 12.88
CA ASP A 78 5.50 2.41 12.10
C ASP A 78 5.74 2.59 10.60
N THR A 79 5.91 3.82 10.11
CA THR A 79 6.23 4.11 8.70
C THR A 79 7.53 3.43 8.29
N LEU A 80 8.60 3.54 9.08
CA LEU A 80 9.86 2.86 8.79
C LEU A 80 9.73 1.35 8.78
N TYR A 81 8.91 0.77 9.67
CA TYR A 81 8.66 -0.66 9.69
C TYR A 81 7.88 -1.11 8.43
N TRP A 82 6.87 -0.34 8.02
CA TRP A 82 6.16 -0.57 6.77
C TRP A 82 7.06 -0.37 5.53
N ASP A 83 7.92 0.65 5.54
CA ASP A 83 8.85 0.94 4.46
C ASP A 83 9.97 -0.11 4.39
N SER A 84 10.48 -0.62 5.51
CA SER A 84 11.45 -1.72 5.51
C SER A 84 10.83 -3.03 5.03
N GLY A 85 9.55 -3.27 5.33
CA GLY A 85 8.83 -4.43 4.83
C GLY A 85 8.47 -4.35 3.33
N THR A 86 8.47 -3.15 2.75
CA THR A 86 8.19 -2.94 1.31
C THR A 86 9.45 -2.75 0.47
N ARG A 87 10.53 -2.15 1.00
CA ARG A 87 11.79 -1.92 0.26
C ARG A 87 12.52 -3.20 -0.12
N ASP A 88 12.36 -4.27 0.64
CA ASP A 88 12.93 -5.57 0.29
C ASP A 88 12.32 -6.17 -0.99
N VAL A 89 11.15 -5.67 -1.41
CA VAL A 89 10.45 -6.14 -2.62
C VAL A 89 10.83 -5.30 -3.86
N ASP A 90 11.32 -4.06 -3.69
CA ASP A 90 11.63 -3.13 -4.79
C ASP A 90 13.13 -3.00 -5.10
N ASP A 91 14.02 -3.36 -4.16
CA ASP A 91 15.49 -3.28 -4.34
C ASP A 91 16.13 -4.62 -4.77
N GLU A 92 15.31 -5.61 -5.12
CA GLU A 92 15.73 -6.95 -5.55
C GLU A 92 16.32 -7.00 -6.99
N THR A 93 16.96 -5.91 -7.43
CA THR A 93 17.68 -5.87 -8.72
C THR A 93 19.16 -5.51 -8.61
N ILE A 94 19.70 -5.24 -7.42
CA ILE A 94 21.12 -4.86 -7.29
C ILE A 94 21.77 -5.50 -6.05
N ASP A 95 22.45 -6.63 -6.30
CA ASP A 95 23.60 -7.16 -5.54
C ASP A 95 23.52 -7.20 -4.00
N THR A 96 23.38 -8.41 -3.42
CA THR A 96 24.51 -9.04 -2.71
C THR A 96 24.21 -10.46 -2.24
N THR A 97 25.07 -11.37 -2.68
CA THR A 97 25.22 -12.74 -2.20
C THR A 97 25.74 -12.77 -0.76
N THR A 98 24.90 -13.00 0.25
CA THR A 98 25.23 -13.75 1.48
C THR A 98 23.99 -13.93 2.38
N ASP A 99 23.53 -15.18 2.55
CA ASP A 99 22.79 -15.65 3.74
C ASP A 99 21.42 -15.01 4.05
N MET A 100 20.63 -14.63 3.05
CA MET A 100 19.32 -13.97 3.21
C MET A 100 18.09 -14.88 2.98
N THR A 101 18.28 -16.18 2.71
CA THR A 101 17.14 -17.08 2.37
C THR A 101 16.15 -17.30 3.51
N ASP A 102 16.55 -17.02 4.75
CA ASP A 102 15.69 -17.17 5.93
C ASP A 102 14.91 -15.88 6.28
N GLU A 103 15.34 -14.71 5.80
CA GLU A 103 14.67 -13.43 6.09
C GLU A 103 13.55 -13.10 5.09
N GLU A 104 13.65 -13.59 3.85
CA GLU A 104 12.63 -13.41 2.79
C GLU A 104 11.27 -14.05 3.17
N HIS A 105 11.30 -15.12 3.97
CA HIS A 105 10.14 -15.82 4.49
C HIS A 105 9.82 -15.50 5.96
N ALA A 106 10.50 -14.51 6.56
CA ALA A 106 10.29 -14.17 7.96
C ALA A 106 8.95 -13.44 8.14
N LEU A 107 7.95 -14.18 8.60
CA LEU A 107 6.65 -13.61 8.99
C LEU A 107 6.77 -12.92 10.34
N TYR A 108 6.49 -11.63 10.37
CA TYR A 108 6.40 -10.91 11.64
C TYR A 108 4.99 -11.01 12.20
N GLN A 109 4.85 -11.08 13.53
CA GLN A 109 3.55 -11.14 14.21
C GLN A 109 2.61 -9.97 13.88
N SER A 110 3.16 -8.87 13.36
CA SER A 110 2.41 -7.67 12.95
C SER A 110 1.99 -7.66 11.48
N GLU A 111 2.38 -8.65 10.68
CA GLU A 111 1.99 -8.69 9.27
C GLU A 111 0.49 -8.99 9.13
N ASP A 112 -0.15 -8.24 8.23
CA ASP A 112 -1.57 -8.39 7.96
C ASP A 112 -1.79 -9.55 6.97
N LEU A 113 -2.29 -10.67 7.50
CA LEU A 113 -2.65 -11.86 6.73
C LEU A 113 -3.82 -11.65 5.76
N THR A 114 -4.36 -10.43 5.67
CA THR A 114 -5.25 -10.09 4.56
C THR A 114 -4.47 -9.75 3.29
N GLN A 115 -3.19 -9.38 3.31
CA GLN A 115 -2.50 -8.96 2.08
C GLN A 115 -1.96 -10.16 1.29
N ASP A 116 -2.24 -10.22 -0.02
CA ASP A 116 -1.79 -11.33 -0.89
C ASP A 116 -0.27 -11.53 -0.86
N SER A 117 0.51 -10.46 -0.72
CA SER A 117 1.98 -10.50 -0.59
C SER A 117 2.42 -11.24 0.67
N VAL A 118 1.79 -10.98 1.80
CA VAL A 118 2.08 -11.65 3.08
C VAL A 118 1.65 -13.12 3.02
N ILE A 119 0.50 -13.39 2.41
CA ILE A 119 0.00 -14.76 2.22
C ILE A 119 0.97 -15.58 1.38
N ALA A 120 1.62 -14.99 0.38
CA ALA A 120 2.62 -15.65 -0.46
C ALA A 120 3.91 -16.02 0.29
N LYS A 121 4.25 -15.28 1.37
CA LYS A 121 5.40 -15.57 2.23
C LYS A 121 5.18 -16.79 3.14
N LEU A 122 3.93 -17.23 3.35
CA LEU A 122 3.61 -18.33 4.25
C LEU A 122 4.27 -19.65 3.78
N PRO A 123 4.99 -20.37 4.66
CA PRO A 123 5.62 -21.62 4.29
C PRO A 123 4.58 -22.71 4.02
N THR A 124 4.87 -23.60 3.06
CA THR A 124 3.97 -24.70 2.70
C THR A 124 3.85 -25.77 3.80
N ARG A 125 4.84 -25.85 4.70
CA ARG A 125 4.87 -26.75 5.86
C ARG A 125 5.19 -25.95 7.12
N TRP A 126 4.59 -26.32 8.24
CA TRP A 126 4.88 -25.73 9.55
C TRP A 126 5.97 -26.57 10.21
N ASP A 127 7.14 -25.97 10.46
CA ASP A 127 8.23 -26.70 11.11
C ASP A 127 8.08 -26.61 12.64
N THR A 128 7.41 -27.60 13.23
CA THR A 128 7.21 -27.72 14.69
C THR A 128 8.53 -27.89 15.46
N SER A 129 9.66 -28.16 14.78
CA SER A 129 10.96 -28.35 15.45
C SER A 129 11.61 -27.06 15.94
N SER A 130 11.22 -25.92 15.37
CA SER A 130 11.74 -24.58 15.72
C SER A 130 10.95 -23.91 16.85
N ASP A 131 9.82 -24.49 17.26
CA ASP A 131 8.91 -23.88 18.22
C ASP A 131 9.41 -24.09 19.68
N PRO A 132 9.62 -23.03 20.48
CA PRO A 132 9.99 -23.20 21.88
C PRO A 132 8.91 -24.00 22.63
N ALA A 133 9.34 -25.01 23.39
CA ALA A 133 8.46 -25.93 24.12
C ALA A 133 7.34 -25.16 24.86
N PRO A 134 6.05 -25.49 24.62
CA PRO A 134 4.94 -24.65 25.04
C PRO A 134 4.86 -24.56 26.57
N SER A 135 4.99 -23.34 27.09
CA SER A 135 4.67 -23.03 28.47
C SER A 135 3.15 -22.99 28.61
N SER A 136 2.58 -24.08 29.12
CA SER A 136 1.19 -24.28 29.56
C SER A 136 0.11 -24.43 28.48
N SER A 137 -0.58 -25.58 28.49
CA SER A 137 -1.96 -25.85 28.04
C SER A 137 -2.49 -25.26 26.72
N GLU A 138 -1.64 -24.73 25.85
CA GLU A 138 -2.01 -24.35 24.49
C GLU A 138 -1.98 -25.61 23.63
N GLU A 139 -3.10 -25.84 22.95
CA GLU A 139 -3.36 -26.95 22.04
C GLU A 139 -2.20 -27.04 21.05
N ARG A 140 -1.49 -28.17 21.00
CA ARG A 140 -0.44 -28.37 20.00
C ARG A 140 -1.12 -28.24 18.64
N VAL A 141 -0.78 -27.19 17.90
CA VAL A 141 -1.31 -27.00 16.55
C VAL A 141 -0.68 -28.08 15.68
N ASP A 142 -1.51 -29.00 15.19
CA ASP A 142 -1.05 -30.05 14.30
C ASP A 142 -0.78 -29.48 12.90
N GLN A 143 0.10 -30.13 12.13
CA GLN A 143 0.39 -29.75 10.75
C GLN A 143 -0.87 -29.72 9.87
N ASP A 144 -1.84 -30.59 10.15
CA ASP A 144 -3.10 -30.66 9.42
C ASP A 144 -3.99 -29.44 9.68
N ASP A 145 -3.99 -28.93 10.92
CA ASP A 145 -4.73 -27.72 11.30
C ASP A 145 -4.18 -26.50 10.55
N TYR A 146 -2.85 -26.40 10.48
CA TYR A 146 -2.17 -25.34 9.70
C TYR A 146 -2.56 -25.37 8.22
N LEU A 147 -2.53 -26.54 7.58
CA LEU A 147 -2.92 -26.69 6.17
C LEU A 147 -4.40 -26.34 5.95
N SER A 148 -5.28 -26.74 6.88
CA SER A 148 -6.69 -26.37 6.83
C SER A 148 -6.89 -24.85 6.94
N ALA A 149 -6.07 -24.17 7.75
CA ALA A 149 -6.11 -22.72 7.90
C ALA A 149 -5.60 -22.00 6.64
N ILE A 150 -4.49 -22.45 6.03
CA ILE A 150 -3.99 -21.89 4.77
C ILE A 150 -5.02 -22.01 3.67
N THR A 151 -5.56 -23.21 3.46
CA THR A 151 -6.53 -23.45 2.38
C THR A 151 -7.78 -22.59 2.55
N ARG A 152 -8.26 -22.44 3.79
CA ARG A 152 -9.34 -21.52 4.13
C ARG A 152 -8.97 -20.07 3.81
N LEU A 153 -7.79 -19.63 4.21
CA LEU A 153 -7.31 -18.27 3.99
C LEU A 153 -7.16 -17.95 2.50
N GLN A 154 -6.62 -18.87 1.70
CA GLN A 154 -6.54 -18.75 0.24
C GLN A 154 -7.94 -18.66 -0.40
N SER A 155 -8.90 -19.46 0.07
CA SER A 155 -10.28 -19.41 -0.42
C SER A 155 -10.97 -18.07 -0.14
N LEU A 156 -10.74 -17.50 1.06
CA LEU A 156 -11.27 -16.20 1.46
C LEU A 156 -10.60 -15.06 0.68
N CYS A 157 -9.29 -15.17 0.43
CA CYS A 157 -8.56 -14.23 -0.40
C CYS A 157 -9.11 -14.21 -1.83
N ALA A 158 -9.26 -15.39 -2.46
CA ALA A 158 -9.87 -15.51 -3.78
C ALA A 158 -11.28 -14.91 -3.80
N HIS A 159 -12.10 -15.19 -2.78
CA HIS A 159 -13.44 -14.61 -2.68
C HIS A 159 -13.40 -13.08 -2.62
N ARG A 160 -12.50 -12.51 -1.81
CA ARG A 160 -12.32 -11.07 -1.71
C ARG A 160 -11.92 -10.45 -3.05
N LEU A 161 -11.00 -11.06 -3.79
CA LEU A 161 -10.60 -10.58 -5.12
C LEU A 161 -11.78 -10.56 -6.09
N THR A 162 -12.61 -11.61 -6.11
CA THR A 162 -13.81 -11.61 -6.96
C THR A 162 -14.80 -10.51 -6.58
N LEU A 163 -14.96 -10.20 -5.29
CA LEU A 163 -15.82 -9.12 -4.82
C LEU A 163 -15.26 -7.74 -5.19
N GLN A 164 -13.95 -7.55 -5.06
CA GLN A 164 -13.28 -6.32 -5.47
C GLN A 164 -13.39 -6.09 -6.97
N GLN A 165 -13.24 -7.14 -7.80
CA GLN A 165 -13.47 -7.06 -9.23
C GLN A 165 -14.91 -6.66 -9.54
N LYS A 166 -15.92 -7.30 -8.92
CA LYS A 166 -17.34 -6.92 -9.07
C LYS A 166 -17.63 -5.49 -8.64
N LEU A 167 -16.97 -5.02 -7.59
CA LEU A 167 -17.08 -3.64 -7.14
C LEU A 167 -16.50 -2.69 -8.19
N ASN A 168 -15.30 -2.99 -8.68
CA ASN A 168 -14.63 -2.18 -9.70
C ASN A 168 -15.42 -2.13 -11.00
N THR A 169 -15.96 -3.26 -11.48
CA THR A 169 -16.85 -3.27 -12.66
C THR A 169 -18.12 -2.45 -12.41
N SER A 170 -18.70 -2.53 -11.22
CA SER A 170 -19.86 -1.71 -10.88
C SER A 170 -19.53 -0.21 -10.86
N ARG A 171 -18.35 0.16 -10.34
CA ARG A 171 -17.85 1.55 -10.34
C ARG A 171 -17.57 2.05 -11.75
N THR A 172 -16.94 1.25 -12.61
CA THR A 172 -16.67 1.63 -13.99
C THR A 172 -17.97 1.79 -14.78
N LEU A 173 -18.94 0.89 -14.59
CA LEU A 173 -20.27 1.04 -15.19
C LEU A 173 -20.98 2.29 -14.69
N LEU A 174 -20.92 2.60 -13.39
CA LEU A 174 -21.46 3.85 -12.85
C LEU A 174 -20.78 5.08 -13.45
N ALA A 175 -19.47 5.04 -13.65
CA ALA A 175 -18.73 6.12 -14.32
C ALA A 175 -19.14 6.28 -15.79
N LEU A 176 -19.38 5.18 -16.52
CA LEU A 176 -19.90 5.22 -17.89
C LEU A 176 -21.35 5.73 -17.97
N LEU A 177 -22.13 5.54 -16.91
CA LEU A 177 -23.50 6.05 -16.80
C LEU A 177 -23.56 7.52 -16.34
N GLU A 178 -22.47 8.07 -15.83
CA GLU A 178 -22.40 9.44 -15.31
C GLU A 178 -22.77 10.50 -16.38
N PRO A 179 -22.31 10.40 -17.65
CA PRO A 179 -22.76 11.27 -18.73
C PRO A 179 -24.27 11.23 -18.99
N TYR A 180 -24.92 10.08 -18.78
CA TYR A 180 -26.36 9.90 -18.99
C TYR A 180 -27.21 10.49 -17.86
N ARG A 181 -26.62 10.91 -16.74
CA ARG A 181 -27.34 11.56 -15.64
C ARG A 181 -27.97 12.90 -16.05
N LYS A 182 -27.34 13.59 -17.02
CA LYS A 182 -27.87 14.82 -17.64
C LYS A 182 -27.81 14.70 -19.17
N PRO A 183 -28.73 13.94 -19.78
CA PRO A 183 -28.63 13.58 -21.19
C PRO A 183 -28.78 14.82 -22.11
N LYS A 184 -29.51 15.85 -21.67
CA LYS A 184 -29.69 17.10 -22.43
C LYS A 184 -28.41 17.94 -22.53
N GLU A 185 -27.54 17.87 -21.53
CA GLU A 185 -26.29 18.65 -21.47
C GLU A 185 -25.11 17.87 -22.06
N ASN A 186 -25.03 16.56 -21.83
CA ASN A 186 -23.83 15.76 -22.16
C ASN A 186 -23.98 14.91 -23.42
N VAL A 187 -25.17 14.35 -23.68
CA VAL A 187 -25.39 13.37 -24.76
C VAL A 187 -25.96 14.04 -26.00
N GLN A 188 -26.99 14.86 -25.83
CA GLN A 188 -27.69 15.57 -26.90
C GLN A 188 -26.81 16.45 -27.82
N PRO A 189 -25.83 17.25 -27.34
CA PRO A 189 -24.98 18.03 -28.25
C PRO A 189 -24.04 17.17 -29.09
N ASN A 190 -23.77 15.93 -28.67
CA ASN A 190 -22.93 14.96 -29.37
C ASN A 190 -23.72 14.07 -30.36
N LEU A 191 -25.05 14.18 -30.41
CA LEU A 191 -25.86 13.48 -31.39
C LEU A 191 -25.90 14.24 -32.71
N VAL A 192 -25.77 13.54 -33.83
CA VAL A 192 -25.93 14.12 -35.17
C VAL A 192 -27.42 14.16 -35.53
N TRP A 193 -28.06 15.30 -35.29
CA TRP A 193 -29.39 15.62 -35.83
C TRP A 193 -29.32 16.89 -36.70
N LYS A 194 -30.39 17.21 -37.45
CA LYS A 194 -30.38 18.31 -38.45
C LYS A 194 -29.92 19.66 -37.91
N ASP A 195 -30.32 20.00 -36.68
CA ASP A 195 -29.94 21.25 -35.98
C ASP A 195 -28.82 21.04 -34.93
N SER A 196 -28.00 20.00 -35.07
CA SER A 196 -26.95 19.68 -34.09
C SER A 196 -25.71 20.52 -34.36
N PRO A 197 -25.03 21.04 -33.31
CA PRO A 197 -23.71 21.65 -33.45
C PRO A 197 -22.72 20.75 -34.22
N LEU A 198 -22.79 19.44 -34.01
CA LEU A 198 -21.91 18.46 -34.66
C LEU A 198 -22.19 18.32 -36.16
N ALA A 199 -23.44 18.47 -36.61
CA ALA A 199 -23.79 18.37 -38.03
C ALA A 199 -23.15 19.48 -38.86
N GLY A 200 -23.05 20.69 -38.30
CA GLY A 200 -22.35 21.82 -38.91
C GLY A 200 -20.85 21.56 -39.08
N GLU A 201 -20.21 21.01 -38.04
CA GLU A 201 -18.79 20.64 -38.10
C GLU A 201 -18.53 19.49 -39.10
N LEU A 202 -19.42 18.50 -39.15
CA LEU A 202 -19.32 17.38 -40.11
C LEU A 202 -19.49 17.84 -41.57
N GLY A 203 -20.32 18.86 -41.82
CA GLY A 203 -20.41 19.50 -43.13
C GLY A 203 -19.12 20.22 -43.53
N LYS A 204 -18.44 20.89 -42.58
CA LYS A 204 -17.15 21.53 -42.80
C LYS A 204 -16.05 20.50 -43.07
N THR A 205 -16.02 19.40 -42.31
CA THR A 205 -15.04 18.31 -42.54
C THR A 205 -15.28 17.63 -43.87
N ARG A 206 -16.53 17.38 -44.29
CA ARG A 206 -16.85 16.87 -45.65
C ARG A 206 -16.30 17.80 -46.73
N THR A 207 -16.50 19.10 -46.58
CA THR A 207 -16.02 20.09 -47.56
C THR A 207 -14.50 20.15 -47.60
N LEU A 208 -13.84 20.11 -46.44
CA LEU A 208 -12.39 20.02 -46.33
C LEU A 208 -11.86 18.72 -46.95
N ALA A 209 -12.51 17.58 -46.69
CA ALA A 209 -12.13 16.28 -47.25
C ALA A 209 -12.22 16.27 -48.78
N ILE A 210 -13.26 16.86 -49.37
CA ILE A 210 -13.39 17.02 -50.83
C ILE A 210 -12.25 17.87 -51.39
N ARG A 211 -11.92 18.99 -50.74
CA ARG A 211 -10.81 19.85 -51.17
C ARG A 211 -9.45 19.18 -51.01
N VAL A 212 -9.25 18.42 -49.94
CA VAL A 212 -8.03 17.65 -49.70
C VAL A 212 -7.91 16.53 -50.73
N ALA A 213 -8.97 15.76 -50.99
CA ALA A 213 -8.99 14.74 -52.03
C ALA A 213 -8.69 15.33 -53.42
N GLY A 214 -9.28 16.47 -53.76
CA GLY A 214 -8.97 17.18 -55.01
C GLY A 214 -7.50 17.62 -55.09
N ARG A 215 -6.95 18.20 -54.02
CA ARG A 215 -5.54 18.64 -53.99
C ARG A 215 -4.54 17.49 -53.91
N VAL A 216 -4.90 16.36 -53.30
CA VAL A 216 -4.10 15.12 -53.29
C VAL A 216 -4.13 14.47 -54.67
N SER A 217 -5.29 14.41 -55.33
CA SER A 217 -5.39 13.94 -56.72
C SER A 217 -4.58 14.82 -57.67
N GLU A 218 -4.57 16.14 -57.48
CA GLU A 218 -3.74 17.06 -58.28
C GLU A 218 -2.22 16.88 -58.04
N ARG A 219 -1.80 16.54 -56.82
CA ARG A 219 -0.37 16.32 -56.47
C ARG A 219 0.14 14.90 -56.72
N PHE A 220 -0.72 13.88 -56.62
CA PHE A 220 -0.34 12.46 -56.66
C PHE A 220 -1.04 11.68 -57.77
N GLY A 221 -1.88 12.32 -58.60
CA GLY A 221 -2.63 11.67 -59.70
C GLY A 221 -1.78 11.09 -60.83
N GLY A 222 -0.45 11.23 -60.77
CA GLY A 222 0.50 10.53 -61.64
C GLY A 222 1.05 9.21 -61.06
N VAL A 223 0.77 8.89 -59.80
CA VAL A 223 1.16 7.60 -59.21
C VAL A 223 -0.01 6.63 -59.41
N GLN A 224 0.08 5.82 -60.46
CA GLN A 224 -0.79 4.66 -60.66
C GLN A 224 -0.59 3.70 -59.48
N VAL A 225 -1.47 3.79 -58.48
CA VAL A 225 -1.72 2.67 -57.59
C VAL A 225 -2.54 1.65 -58.41
N PRO A 226 -2.10 0.38 -58.51
CA PRO A 226 -2.85 -0.65 -59.22
C PRO A 226 -4.29 -0.72 -58.69
N PRO A 227 -5.30 -0.91 -59.57
CA PRO A 227 -6.68 -1.02 -59.13
C PRO A 227 -6.80 -2.26 -58.24
N THR A 228 -7.07 -2.04 -56.95
CA THR A 228 -7.62 -3.09 -56.12
C THR A 228 -8.98 -3.46 -56.67
N ASP A 229 -9.10 -4.73 -57.04
CA ASP A 229 -10.27 -5.40 -57.60
C ASP A 229 -11.52 -5.07 -56.77
N GLU A 230 -12.44 -4.30 -57.35
CA GLU A 230 -13.79 -4.14 -56.83
C GLU A 230 -14.58 -5.39 -57.26
N GLY A 231 -14.58 -6.43 -56.43
CA GLY A 231 -15.21 -7.69 -56.83
C GLY A 231 -15.37 -8.80 -55.79
N GLU A 232 -15.11 -8.56 -54.51
CA GLU A 232 -15.48 -9.52 -53.47
C GLU A 232 -16.35 -8.82 -52.42
N ASP A 233 -17.62 -9.22 -52.35
CA ASP A 233 -18.45 -9.05 -51.17
C ASP A 233 -17.69 -9.68 -49.99
N MET A 234 -16.90 -8.88 -49.28
CA MET A 234 -16.39 -9.26 -47.97
C MET A 234 -17.60 -9.41 -47.05
N ASP A 235 -17.97 -10.65 -46.79
CA ASP A 235 -18.93 -11.02 -45.76
C ASP A 235 -18.38 -10.57 -44.39
N MET A 236 -18.63 -9.31 -44.05
CA MET A 236 -18.14 -8.64 -42.85
C MET A 236 -18.89 -9.09 -41.57
N SER A 237 -19.65 -10.17 -41.63
CA SER A 237 -20.58 -10.55 -40.56
C SER A 237 -20.00 -11.52 -39.53
N GLU A 238 -18.99 -12.33 -39.88
CA GLU A 238 -18.42 -13.35 -38.98
C GLU A 238 -17.20 -12.83 -38.21
N ASP A 239 -16.28 -12.10 -38.86
CA ASP A 239 -15.01 -11.65 -38.28
C ASP A 239 -15.15 -10.59 -37.17
N ALA A 240 -16.23 -9.80 -37.20
CA ALA A 240 -16.47 -8.77 -36.19
C ALA A 240 -16.89 -9.38 -34.85
N ASN A 241 -17.72 -10.42 -34.89
CA ASN A 241 -18.17 -11.14 -33.69
C ASN A 241 -17.03 -11.95 -33.07
N ASP A 242 -16.16 -12.53 -33.90
CA ASP A 242 -14.99 -13.25 -33.41
C ASP A 242 -13.96 -12.32 -32.79
N LYS A 243 -13.75 -11.11 -33.33
CA LYS A 243 -12.92 -10.09 -32.69
C LYS A 243 -13.49 -9.62 -31.35
N VAL A 244 -14.81 -9.44 -31.26
CA VAL A 244 -15.49 -9.08 -30.01
C VAL A 244 -15.37 -10.20 -28.98
N ASN A 245 -15.58 -11.46 -29.36
CA ASN A 245 -15.42 -12.62 -28.48
C ASN A 245 -13.97 -12.79 -28.00
N LYS A 246 -12.99 -12.52 -28.86
CA LYS A 246 -11.56 -12.57 -28.52
C LYS A 246 -11.15 -11.46 -27.55
N LEU A 247 -11.78 -10.29 -27.65
CA LEU A 247 -11.62 -9.21 -26.68
C LEU A 247 -12.28 -9.54 -25.35
N LEU A 248 -13.47 -10.17 -25.35
CA LEU A 248 -14.16 -10.59 -24.12
C LEU A 248 -13.46 -11.75 -23.40
N ALA A 249 -12.77 -12.63 -24.12
CA ALA A 249 -11.99 -13.73 -23.55
C ALA A 249 -10.68 -13.26 -22.87
N GLY A 250 -10.26 -12.01 -23.10
CA GLY A 250 -9.08 -11.40 -22.50
C GLY A 250 -9.34 -10.58 -21.24
N TRP A 251 -10.58 -10.56 -20.73
CA TRP A 251 -11.02 -9.85 -19.53
C TRP A 251 -11.44 -10.81 -18.42
#